data_AF-A0AAE3J9K7-F1
#
_entry.id   AF-A0AAE3J9K7-F1
#
_cell.length_a   1.000
_cell.length_b   1.000
_cell.length_c   1.000
_cell.angle_alpha   90.00
_cell.angle_beta   90.00
_cell.angle_gamma   90.00
#
_symmetry.space_group_name_H-M   'P 1'
#
loop_
_entity.id
_entity.type
_entity.pdbx_description
1 polymer ?
#
loop_
_entity_poly.entity_id
_entity_poly.type
_entity_poly.pdbx_seq_one_letter_code
_entity_poly.pdbx_strand_id
1 'polypeptide(L)'
;MVNKENTNVTGLESSTNFEQDEKSIVKALLEAADYKTGNEDNTKKIFVKKQSGEPLFSFRIRGLSQSEIQAAAKKATKQISNPAGPKYPKISGERSTTEYHNNLIYTATVDEDKQRIWGNNDIKQKFNIFDEADCVDILLNAGTKSKIVEEVLKLSGFDGEDVVDEEDYIKN
;
A
#
# COMPACT_ATOMS: atom_id res chain seq x y z
N MET A 1 -22.43 60.81 -36.66
CA MET A 1 -21.06 60.84 -37.22
C MET A 1 -20.07 60.62 -36.07
N VAL A 2 -19.29 59.52 -36.18
CA VAL A 2 -17.89 59.31 -35.70
C VAL A 2 -17.62 59.42 -34.18
N ASN A 3 -17.35 58.32 -33.43
CA ASN A 3 -16.04 57.63 -33.15
C ASN A 3 -14.96 58.59 -32.62
N LYS A 4 -13.99 58.33 -31.72
CA LYS A 4 -13.42 57.22 -30.92
C LYS A 4 -12.49 57.94 -29.90
N GLU A 5 -12.15 57.43 -28.71
CA GLU A 5 -10.93 56.65 -28.36
C GLU A 5 -11.16 56.11 -26.91
N ASN A 6 -11.21 54.81 -26.62
CA ASN A 6 -10.16 53.80 -26.53
C ASN A 6 -8.91 54.19 -25.72
N THR A 7 -8.78 53.64 -24.50
CA THR A 7 -7.59 52.89 -24.03
C THR A 7 -7.99 52.11 -22.76
N ASN A 8 -8.35 50.83 -22.87
CA ASN A 8 -7.45 49.68 -22.70
C ASN A 8 -6.85 49.60 -21.28
N VAL A 9 -7.50 48.88 -20.38
CA VAL A 9 -6.81 48.23 -19.25
C VAL A 9 -6.93 46.74 -19.51
N THR A 10 -5.77 46.21 -19.89
CA THR A 10 -5.47 44.87 -20.39
C THR A 10 -5.93 43.78 -19.43
N GLY A 11 -6.76 42.87 -19.95
CA GLY A 11 -6.96 41.53 -19.37
C GLY A 11 -5.71 40.67 -19.55
N LEU A 12 -4.70 40.89 -18.70
CA LEU A 12 -3.46 40.12 -18.71
C LEU A 12 -3.03 39.61 -17.32
N GLU A 13 -3.92 39.61 -16.32
CA GLU A 13 -3.61 39.06 -14.99
C GLU A 13 -4.24 37.67 -14.74
N SER A 14 -5.11 37.20 -15.64
CA SER A 14 -5.84 35.93 -15.48
C SER A 14 -5.09 34.70 -16.00
N SER A 15 -4.04 34.90 -16.82
CA SER A 15 -3.36 33.82 -17.54
C SER A 15 -2.21 33.20 -16.76
N THR A 16 -1.56 33.97 -15.88
CA THR A 16 -0.42 33.52 -15.07
C THR A 16 -0.84 32.71 -13.84
N ASN A 17 -2.02 32.97 -13.27
CA ASN A 17 -2.52 32.24 -12.10
C ASN A 17 -3.04 30.85 -12.47
N PHE A 18 -3.74 30.69 -13.60
CA PHE A 18 -4.30 29.40 -13.99
C PHE A 18 -3.22 28.32 -14.20
N GLU A 19 -2.12 28.65 -14.90
CA GLU A 19 -1.03 27.70 -15.12
C GLU A 19 -0.26 27.38 -13.82
N GLN A 20 -0.18 28.33 -12.88
CA GLN A 20 0.47 28.13 -11.58
C GLN A 20 -0.42 27.29 -10.64
N ASP A 21 -1.73 27.55 -10.63
CA ASP A 21 -2.73 26.78 -9.89
C ASP A 21 -2.84 25.36 -10.45
N GLU A 22 -2.81 25.19 -11.78
CA GLU A 22 -2.77 23.87 -12.43
C GLU A 22 -1.48 23.10 -12.11
N LYS A 23 -0.32 23.77 -12.10
CA LYS A 23 0.94 23.12 -11.66
C LYS A 23 0.88 22.74 -10.17
N SER A 24 0.22 23.55 -9.35
CA SER A 24 0.02 23.28 -7.92
C SER A 24 -0.86 22.05 -7.68
N ILE A 25 -2.00 21.94 -8.39
CA ILE A 25 -2.87 20.76 -8.29
C ILE A 25 -2.20 19.51 -8.84
N VAL A 26 -1.49 19.59 -9.97
CA VAL A 26 -0.75 18.44 -10.51
C VAL A 26 0.29 17.94 -9.51
N LYS A 27 1.01 18.85 -8.84
CA LYS A 27 1.94 18.46 -7.77
C LYS A 27 1.22 17.71 -6.65
N ALA A 28 0.10 18.24 -6.16
CA ALA A 28 -0.69 17.59 -5.10
C ALA A 28 -1.24 16.22 -5.52
N LEU A 29 -1.70 16.08 -6.77
CA LEU A 29 -2.18 14.81 -7.32
C LEU A 29 -1.05 13.77 -7.45
N LEU A 30 0.15 14.20 -7.85
CA LEU A 30 1.32 13.33 -7.91
C LEU A 30 1.75 12.87 -6.52
N GLU A 31 1.75 13.78 -5.54
CA GLU A 31 2.05 13.48 -4.14
C GLU A 31 1.02 12.48 -3.55
N ALA A 32 -0.27 12.69 -3.83
CA ALA A 32 -1.33 11.74 -3.44
C ALA A 32 -1.19 10.36 -4.12
N ALA A 33 -0.55 10.27 -5.28
CA ALA A 33 -0.30 8.99 -5.96
C ALA A 33 0.98 8.28 -5.46
N ASP A 34 1.87 9.01 -4.75
CA ASP A 34 3.22 8.55 -4.39
C ASP A 34 3.25 7.62 -3.17
N TYR A 35 2.12 7.37 -2.50
CA TYR A 35 2.06 6.43 -1.35
C TYR A 35 2.55 5.01 -1.70
N LYS A 36 2.59 4.66 -2.99
CA LYS A 36 3.02 3.34 -3.47
C LYS A 36 4.52 3.19 -3.68
N THR A 37 5.27 4.28 -3.80
CA THR A 37 6.65 4.23 -4.32
C THR A 37 7.69 3.76 -3.31
N GLY A 38 7.30 3.56 -2.05
CA GLY A 38 8.21 3.05 -1.02
C GLY A 38 9.30 4.04 -0.62
N ASN A 39 9.07 5.33 -0.88
CA ASN A 39 9.93 6.42 -0.43
C ASN A 39 9.98 6.53 1.10
N GLU A 40 10.99 7.21 1.65
CA GLU A 40 11.18 7.31 3.11
C GLU A 40 9.97 7.94 3.83
N ASP A 41 9.30 8.89 3.18
CA ASP A 41 8.12 9.58 3.73
C ASP A 41 6.89 8.65 3.84
N ASN A 42 6.80 7.62 2.99
CA ASN A 42 5.63 6.74 2.87
C ASN A 42 5.89 5.31 3.38
N THR A 43 7.00 5.12 4.09
CA THR A 43 7.38 3.81 4.64
C THR A 43 7.58 3.81 6.14
N LYS A 44 7.19 2.71 6.78
CA LYS A 44 7.42 2.49 8.21
C LYS A 44 8.43 1.37 8.41
N LYS A 45 9.44 1.62 9.23
CA LYS A 45 10.42 0.61 9.61
C LYS A 45 9.92 -0.25 10.76
N ILE A 46 9.82 -1.55 10.52
CA ILE A 46 9.42 -2.58 11.49
C ILE A 46 10.66 -3.25 12.05
N PHE A 47 10.70 -3.40 13.39
CA PHE A 47 11.76 -4.12 14.09
C PHE A 47 11.22 -5.44 14.64
N VAL A 48 11.72 -6.55 14.12
CA VAL A 48 11.38 -7.89 14.60
C VAL A 48 12.31 -8.25 15.74
N LYS A 49 11.74 -8.61 16.89
CA LYS A 49 12.47 -8.98 18.11
C LYS A 49 12.23 -10.45 18.46
N LYS A 50 13.21 -11.08 19.10
CA LYS A 50 13.01 -12.36 19.79
C LYS A 50 11.98 -12.18 20.91
N GLN A 51 11.41 -13.29 21.38
CA GLN A 51 10.60 -13.29 22.61
C GLN A 51 11.38 -12.77 23.83
N SER A 52 12.71 -12.91 23.84
CA SER A 52 13.60 -12.35 24.87
C SER A 52 13.79 -10.83 24.80
N GLY A 53 13.30 -10.17 23.74
CA GLY A 53 13.37 -8.71 23.56
C GLY A 53 14.52 -8.20 22.68
N GLU A 54 15.48 -9.05 22.31
CA GLU A 54 16.58 -8.67 21.43
C GLU A 54 16.11 -8.45 19.97
N PRO A 55 16.47 -7.35 19.30
CA PRO A 55 16.17 -7.16 17.88
C PRO A 55 16.93 -8.16 17.02
N LEU A 56 16.22 -8.79 16.08
CA LEU A 56 16.78 -9.75 15.11
C LEU A 56 17.10 -9.07 13.79
N PHE A 57 16.07 -8.48 13.18
CA PHE A 57 16.18 -7.80 11.90
C PHE A 57 15.10 -6.72 11.80
N SER A 58 15.23 -5.87 10.78
CA SER A 58 14.23 -4.87 10.46
C SER A 58 13.96 -4.84 8.96
N PHE A 59 12.80 -4.31 8.59
CA PHE A 59 12.38 -4.11 7.22
C PHE A 59 11.39 -2.96 7.12
N ARG A 60 11.23 -2.39 5.94
CA ARG A 60 10.29 -1.32 5.67
C ARG A 60 9.02 -1.86 5.02
N ILE A 61 7.88 -1.33 5.47
CA ILE A 61 6.57 -1.57 4.88
C ILE A 61 5.99 -0.25 4.36
N ARG A 62 5.14 -0.33 3.35
CA ARG A 62 4.33 0.78 2.81
C ARG A 62 2.84 0.48 2.89
N GLY A 63 2.02 1.51 2.69
CA GLY A 63 0.59 1.35 2.43
C GLY A 63 0.32 0.51 1.17
N LEU A 64 -0.83 -0.17 1.17
CA LEU A 64 -1.33 -0.95 0.05
C LEU A 64 -2.56 -0.27 -0.55
N SER A 65 -2.65 -0.31 -1.87
CA SER A 65 -3.89 0.05 -2.56
C SER A 65 -4.98 -1.00 -2.35
N GLN A 66 -6.23 -0.60 -2.54
CA GLN A 66 -7.37 -1.51 -2.44
C GLN A 66 -7.24 -2.73 -3.37
N SER A 67 -6.68 -2.56 -4.58
CA SER A 67 -6.47 -3.65 -5.52
C SER A 67 -5.42 -4.65 -5.04
N GLU A 68 -4.35 -4.19 -4.38
CA GLU A 68 -3.33 -5.05 -3.77
C GLU A 68 -3.90 -5.86 -2.60
N ILE A 69 -4.70 -5.23 -1.73
CA ILE A 69 -5.39 -5.90 -0.63
C ILE A 69 -6.35 -6.97 -1.18
N GLN A 70 -7.13 -6.63 -2.22
CA GLN A 70 -8.02 -7.58 -2.89
C GLN A 70 -7.25 -8.74 -3.56
N ALA A 71 -6.09 -8.46 -4.16
CA ALA A 71 -5.25 -9.48 -4.76
C ALA A 71 -4.68 -10.45 -3.70
N ALA A 72 -4.22 -9.93 -2.57
CA ALA A 72 -3.77 -10.73 -1.43
C ALA A 72 -4.90 -11.63 -0.89
N ALA A 73 -6.10 -11.06 -0.77
CA ALA A 73 -7.31 -11.76 -0.35
C ALA A 73 -7.71 -12.87 -1.34
N LYS A 74 -7.59 -12.62 -2.64
CA LYS A 74 -7.88 -13.59 -3.70
C LYS A 74 -6.87 -14.73 -3.73
N LYS A 75 -5.58 -14.43 -3.58
CA LYS A 75 -4.50 -15.45 -3.53
C LYS A 75 -4.68 -16.38 -2.35
N ALA A 76 -5.20 -15.87 -1.23
CA ALA A 76 -5.51 -16.64 -0.03
C ALA A 76 -6.85 -17.42 -0.09
N THR A 77 -7.64 -17.28 -1.15
CA THR A 77 -8.94 -17.95 -1.30
C THR A 77 -8.81 -19.12 -2.27
N LYS A 78 -9.05 -20.33 -1.76
CA LYS A 78 -9.00 -21.56 -2.58
C LYS A 78 -10.11 -21.55 -3.63
N GLN A 79 -9.79 -22.00 -4.84
CA GLN A 79 -10.79 -22.21 -5.90
C GLN A 79 -11.23 -23.66 -5.88
N ILE A 80 -12.49 -23.91 -5.54
CA ILE A 80 -13.06 -25.26 -5.45
C ILE A 80 -13.88 -25.58 -6.70
N SER A 81 -13.93 -26.87 -7.05
CA SER A 81 -14.76 -27.35 -8.15
C SER A 81 -16.23 -27.05 -7.86
N ASN A 82 -16.97 -26.68 -8.91
CA ASN A 82 -18.39 -26.38 -8.77
C ASN A 82 -19.17 -27.67 -8.43
N PRO A 83 -19.96 -27.70 -7.34
CA PRO A 83 -20.79 -28.85 -7.00
C PRO A 83 -21.80 -29.22 -8.09
N ALA A 84 -22.21 -28.27 -8.94
CA ALA A 84 -23.09 -28.49 -10.08
C ALA A 84 -22.42 -29.25 -11.26
N GLY A 85 -21.10 -29.49 -11.18
CA GLY A 85 -20.35 -30.32 -12.11
C GLY A 85 -19.16 -29.61 -12.76
N PRO A 86 -18.23 -30.38 -13.36
CA PRO A 86 -16.94 -29.89 -13.85
C PRO A 86 -17.03 -28.95 -15.07
N LYS A 87 -18.19 -28.87 -15.73
CA LYS A 87 -18.44 -27.96 -16.85
C LYS A 87 -18.68 -26.50 -16.44
N TYR A 88 -18.91 -26.25 -15.15
CA TYR A 88 -19.17 -24.92 -14.63
C TYR A 88 -17.89 -24.27 -14.07
N PRO A 89 -17.80 -22.92 -14.08
CA PRO A 89 -16.66 -22.22 -13.49
C PRO A 89 -16.45 -22.63 -12.03
N LYS A 90 -15.17 -22.71 -11.63
CA LYS A 90 -14.79 -22.90 -10.23
C LYS A 90 -15.36 -21.76 -9.38
N ILE A 91 -15.66 -22.09 -8.13
CA ILE A 91 -16.20 -21.12 -7.17
C ILE A 91 -15.18 -20.86 -6.07
N SER A 92 -15.30 -19.69 -5.43
CA SER A 92 -14.49 -19.35 -4.26
C SER A 92 -14.88 -20.25 -3.08
N GLY A 93 -13.90 -20.95 -2.54
CA GLY A 93 -14.00 -21.72 -1.29
C GLY A 93 -13.55 -20.91 -0.08
N GLU A 94 -13.02 -21.59 0.93
CA GLU A 94 -12.52 -20.97 2.16
C GLU A 94 -11.28 -20.09 1.90
N ARG A 95 -11.23 -18.94 2.60
CA ARG A 95 -10.05 -18.07 2.66
C ARG A 95 -9.18 -18.45 3.85
N SER A 96 -7.90 -18.68 3.60
CA SER A 96 -6.89 -18.84 4.65
C SER A 96 -6.48 -17.48 5.21
N THR A 97 -6.78 -17.23 6.49
CA THR A 97 -6.31 -16.01 7.19
C THR A 97 -4.79 -15.94 7.22
N THR A 98 -4.12 -17.08 7.39
CA THR A 98 -2.65 -17.17 7.42
C THR A 98 -2.05 -16.73 6.09
N GLU A 99 -2.53 -17.30 4.97
CA GLU A 99 -2.04 -16.92 3.64
C GLU A 99 -2.38 -15.45 3.34
N TYR A 100 -3.55 -14.98 3.76
CA TYR A 100 -3.94 -13.59 3.57
C TYR A 100 -2.97 -12.64 4.28
N HIS A 101 -2.64 -12.89 5.54
CA HIS A 101 -1.68 -12.09 6.30
C HIS A 101 -0.27 -12.17 5.72
N ASN A 102 0.17 -13.35 5.28
CA ASN A 102 1.46 -13.52 4.60
C ASN A 102 1.53 -12.67 3.34
N ASN A 103 0.49 -12.74 2.51
CA ASN A 103 0.42 -12.00 1.25
C ASN A 103 0.35 -10.48 1.49
N LEU A 104 -0.35 -10.01 2.53
CA LEU A 104 -0.36 -8.59 2.89
C LEU A 104 1.04 -8.10 3.27
N ILE A 105 1.70 -8.79 4.21
CA ILE A 105 3.04 -8.39 4.69
C ILE A 105 4.06 -8.47 3.56
N TYR A 106 4.03 -9.55 2.77
CA TYR A 106 4.92 -9.70 1.63
C TYR A 106 4.72 -8.55 0.65
N THR A 107 3.48 -8.27 0.23
CA THR A 107 3.17 -7.20 -0.75
C THR A 107 3.56 -5.82 -0.23
N ALA A 108 3.30 -5.55 1.06
CA ALA A 108 3.59 -4.27 1.70
C ALA A 108 5.08 -4.04 1.96
N THR A 109 5.89 -5.09 2.01
CA THR A 109 7.35 -4.93 2.17
C THR A 109 7.94 -4.23 0.95
N VAL A 110 8.87 -3.29 1.14
CA VAL A 110 9.57 -2.65 0.02
C VAL A 110 10.44 -3.66 -0.74
N ASP A 111 10.64 -3.44 -2.04
CA ASP A 111 11.23 -4.47 -2.91
C ASP A 111 12.67 -4.84 -2.52
N GLU A 112 13.47 -3.90 -2.01
CA GLU A 112 14.82 -4.22 -1.53
C GLU A 112 14.79 -5.15 -0.32
N ASP A 113 13.86 -4.92 0.61
CA ASP A 113 13.72 -5.74 1.81
C ASP A 113 13.03 -7.08 1.51
N LYS A 114 12.13 -7.13 0.51
CA LYS A 114 11.55 -8.39 0.02
C LYS A 114 12.65 -9.34 -0.42
N GLN A 115 13.55 -8.89 -1.29
CA GLN A 115 14.63 -9.74 -1.82
C GLN A 115 15.63 -10.12 -0.73
N ARG A 116 15.98 -9.18 0.14
CA ARG A 116 16.96 -9.40 1.21
C ARG A 116 16.47 -10.40 2.26
N ILE A 117 15.19 -10.41 2.58
CA ILE A 117 14.62 -11.18 3.70
C ILE A 117 13.79 -12.36 3.18
N TRP A 118 12.71 -12.09 2.45
CA TRP A 118 11.75 -13.13 2.03
C TRP A 118 12.30 -13.96 0.85
N GLY A 119 13.03 -13.32 -0.05
CA GLY A 119 13.73 -13.93 -1.18
C GLY A 119 15.09 -14.55 -0.84
N ASN A 120 15.49 -14.57 0.44
CA ASN A 120 16.81 -15.06 0.84
C ASN A 120 16.97 -16.56 0.55
N ASN A 121 17.92 -16.91 -0.33
CA ASN A 121 18.14 -18.28 -0.77
C ASN A 121 18.55 -19.24 0.35
N ASP A 122 19.32 -18.78 1.35
CA ASP A 122 19.75 -19.64 2.45
C ASP A 122 18.56 -20.07 3.31
N ILE A 123 17.63 -19.14 3.57
CA ILE A 123 16.38 -19.42 4.29
C ILE A 123 15.48 -20.33 3.45
N LYS A 124 15.32 -20.05 2.16
CA LYS A 124 14.49 -20.85 1.27
C LYS A 124 14.96 -22.30 1.18
N GLN A 125 16.27 -22.53 1.06
CA GLN A 125 16.86 -23.86 1.05
C GLN A 125 16.74 -24.55 2.40
N LYS A 126 17.04 -23.86 3.50
CA LYS A 126 17.04 -24.43 4.85
C LYS A 126 15.64 -24.92 5.29
N PHE A 127 14.59 -24.22 4.90
CA PHE A 127 13.22 -24.55 5.28
C PHE A 127 12.37 -25.11 4.14
N ASN A 128 12.98 -25.40 2.98
CA ASN A 128 12.30 -25.93 1.79
C ASN A 128 11.09 -25.09 1.34
N ILE A 129 11.30 -23.76 1.26
CA ILE A 129 10.28 -22.78 0.90
C ILE A 129 10.28 -22.54 -0.61
N PHE A 130 9.10 -22.67 -1.23
CA PHE A 130 8.90 -22.42 -2.66
C PHE A 130 8.28 -21.06 -2.95
N ASP A 131 7.31 -20.61 -2.15
CA ASP A 131 6.71 -19.27 -2.24
C ASP A 131 7.36 -18.34 -1.18
N GLU A 132 7.86 -17.19 -1.61
CA GLU A 132 8.50 -16.22 -0.72
C GLU A 132 7.53 -15.65 0.31
N ALA A 133 6.22 -15.65 0.03
CA ALA A 133 5.21 -15.29 1.02
C ALA A 133 5.15 -16.28 2.20
N ASP A 134 5.48 -17.57 1.99
CA ASP A 134 5.50 -18.57 3.05
C ASP A 134 6.68 -18.36 4.01
N CYS A 135 7.73 -17.67 3.55
CA CYS A 135 8.87 -17.25 4.37
C CYS A 135 8.41 -16.37 5.56
N VAL A 136 7.35 -15.58 5.36
CA VAL A 136 6.73 -14.74 6.39
C VAL A 136 6.16 -15.58 7.54
N ASP A 137 5.56 -16.74 7.24
CA ASP A 137 4.95 -17.61 8.26
C ASP A 137 5.99 -18.30 9.14
N ILE A 138 7.13 -18.65 8.54
CA ILE A 138 8.22 -19.34 9.25
C ILE A 138 9.01 -18.37 10.13
N LEU A 139 9.24 -17.15 9.64
CA LEU A 139 10.09 -16.17 10.32
C LEU A 139 9.35 -15.36 11.38
N LEU A 140 8.02 -15.22 11.28
CA LEU A 140 7.22 -14.39 12.18
C LEU A 140 6.19 -15.23 12.94
N ASN A 141 6.19 -15.12 14.27
CA ASN A 141 5.12 -15.71 15.07
C ASN A 141 3.77 -14.98 14.85
N ALA A 142 2.68 -15.64 15.24
CA ALA A 142 1.32 -15.14 15.04
C ALA A 142 1.08 -13.72 15.60
N GLY A 143 1.56 -13.42 16.81
CA GLY A 143 1.36 -12.11 17.45
C GLY A 143 2.12 -10.99 16.74
N THR A 144 3.37 -11.24 16.35
CA THR A 144 4.17 -10.31 15.54
C THR A 144 3.52 -10.07 14.18
N LYS A 145 3.03 -11.14 13.54
CA LYS A 145 2.34 -11.05 12.25
C LYS A 145 1.09 -10.18 12.32
N SER A 146 0.21 -10.41 13.30
CA SER A 146 -1.01 -9.61 13.48
C SER A 146 -0.71 -8.13 13.65
N LYS A 147 0.31 -7.78 14.45
CA LYS A 147 0.73 -6.38 14.63
C LYS A 147 1.24 -5.75 13.34
N ILE A 148 2.00 -6.48 12.53
CA ILE A 148 2.50 -5.94 11.27
C ILE A 148 1.34 -5.75 10.28
N VAL A 149 0.37 -6.65 10.24
CA VAL A 149 -0.84 -6.48 9.40
C VAL A 149 -1.62 -5.23 9.81
N GLU A 150 -1.81 -5.01 11.11
CA GLU A 150 -2.45 -3.79 11.63
C GLU A 150 -1.73 -2.53 11.15
N GLU A 151 -0.40 -2.52 11.24
CA GLU A 151 0.42 -1.40 10.76
C GLU A 151 0.34 -1.20 9.23
N VAL A 152 0.28 -2.29 8.45
CA VAL A 152 0.07 -2.21 7.01
C VAL A 152 -1.30 -1.59 6.69
N LEU A 153 -2.35 -2.01 7.39
CA LEU A 153 -3.70 -1.47 7.18
C LEU A 153 -3.77 0.00 7.60
N LYS A 154 -3.12 0.37 8.70
CA LYS A 154 -2.98 1.77 9.14
C LYS A 154 -2.37 2.64 8.04
N LEU A 155 -1.20 2.24 7.52
CA LEU A 155 -0.54 2.93 6.39
C LEU A 155 -1.35 2.91 5.09
N SER A 156 -2.40 2.09 5.01
CA SER A 156 -3.30 2.03 3.85
C SER A 156 -4.55 2.89 4.05
N GLY A 157 -4.61 3.73 5.10
CA GLY A 157 -5.70 4.65 5.39
C GLY A 157 -6.92 4.03 6.07
N PHE A 158 -6.79 2.83 6.65
CA PHE A 158 -7.91 2.17 7.36
C PHE A 158 -8.14 2.70 8.78
N ASP A 159 -7.27 3.56 9.28
CA ASP A 159 -7.45 4.29 10.54
C ASP A 159 -8.34 5.55 10.38
N GLY A 160 -8.53 6.01 9.15
CA GLY A 160 -9.32 7.19 8.82
C GLY A 160 -8.62 8.52 9.13
N GLU A 161 -7.33 8.52 9.45
CA GLU A 161 -6.58 9.75 9.76
C GLU A 161 -6.32 10.61 8.50
N ASP A 162 -6.32 9.99 7.32
CA ASP A 162 -6.01 10.64 6.03
C ASP A 162 -7.18 11.45 5.43
N VAL A 163 -8.37 11.39 6.03
CA VAL A 163 -9.56 12.11 5.57
C VAL A 163 -10.07 12.99 6.70
N VAL A 164 -9.84 14.30 6.58
CA VAL A 164 -10.35 15.31 7.51
C VAL A 164 -11.66 15.90 6.98
N ASP A 165 -12.54 16.28 7.89
CA ASP A 165 -13.72 17.06 7.53
C ASP A 165 -13.38 18.55 7.35
N GLU A 166 -14.35 19.33 6.88
CA GLU A 166 -14.17 20.76 6.61
C GLU A 166 -13.82 21.54 7.89
N GLU A 167 -14.34 21.12 9.05
CA GLU A 167 -14.07 21.78 10.33
C GLU A 167 -12.63 21.58 10.78
N ASP A 168 -12.05 20.40 10.54
CA ASP A 168 -10.67 20.07 10.88
C ASP A 168 -9.67 20.61 9.84
N TYR A 169 -10.07 20.73 8.56
CA TYR A 169 -9.25 21.38 7.53
C TYR A 169 -9.01 22.87 7.83
N ILE A 170 -10.01 23.59 8.32
CA ILE A 170 -9.92 25.04 8.59
C ILE A 170 -9.05 25.35 9.83
N LYS A 171 -8.79 24.37 10.71
CA LYS A 171 -8.01 24.55 11.94
C LYS A 171 -6.49 24.40 11.76
N ASN A 172 -6.04 23.82 10.66
CA ASN A 172 -4.62 23.62 10.32
C ASN A 172 -4.11 24.70 9.36
#